data_AF-C0GIN8-F1
#
_entry.id   AF-C0GIN8-F1
#
_cell.length_a   1.000
_cell.length_b   1.000
_cell.length_c   1.000
_cell.angle_alpha   90.00
_cell.angle_beta   90.00
_cell.angle_gamma   90.00
#
_symmetry.space_group_name_H-M   'P 1'
#
loop_
_entity.id
_entity.type
_entity.pdbx_description
1 polymer ?
#
loop_
_entity_poly.entity_id
_entity_poly.type
_entity_poly.pdbx_seq_one_letter_code
_entity_poly.pdbx_strand_id
1 'polypeptide(L)'
;MSKENSVFSRVEEREVQGEVFQVTHRILQIPQEVYLQVLKEHEAPFSEMAAQEFVEQYLAWCNDTGGLIGMVRIDTRDDTVVLDAAIRYRINPLDRPSCQRE
;
A
#
# COMPACT_ATOMS: atom_id res chain seq x y z
N MET A 1 7.81 -26.03 22.91
CA MET A 1 8.75 -24.94 23.25
C MET A 1 8.00 -23.93 24.11
N SER A 2 8.51 -23.58 25.30
CA SER A 2 7.91 -22.54 26.14
C SER A 2 8.06 -21.18 25.45
N LYS A 3 7.05 -20.30 25.56
CA LYS A 3 7.05 -18.95 24.98
C LYS A 3 8.27 -18.11 25.41
N GLU A 4 8.80 -18.38 26.60
CA GLU A 4 9.94 -17.69 27.21
C GLU A 4 11.27 -17.94 26.48
N ASN A 5 11.44 -19.09 25.84
CA ASN A 5 12.67 -19.45 25.11
C ASN A 5 12.63 -19.03 23.63
N SER A 6 11.61 -18.28 23.22
CA SER A 6 11.48 -17.80 21.85
C SER A 6 12.31 -16.54 21.64
N VAL A 7 12.98 -16.40 20.49
CA VAL A 7 13.65 -15.15 20.08
C VAL A 7 12.70 -13.95 20.04
N PHE A 8 11.39 -14.22 19.87
CA PHE A 8 10.35 -13.20 19.86
C PHE A 8 10.06 -12.59 21.24
N SER A 9 10.54 -13.18 22.35
CA SER A 9 10.38 -12.62 23.70
C SER A 9 11.08 -11.27 23.89
N ARG A 10 12.00 -10.92 22.98
CA ARG A 10 12.75 -9.66 22.94
C ARG A 10 12.10 -8.60 22.05
N VAL A 11 11.00 -8.91 21.37
CA VAL A 11 10.30 -7.95 20.51
C VAL A 11 9.42 -7.06 21.39
N GLU A 12 9.69 -5.75 21.35
CA GLU A 12 8.85 -4.74 22.00
C GLU A 12 7.87 -4.17 20.97
N GLU A 13 6.58 -4.45 21.16
CA GLU A 13 5.52 -3.76 20.43
C GLU A 13 5.30 -2.38 21.03
N ARG A 14 5.36 -1.33 20.20
CA ARG A 14 5.00 0.03 20.60
C ARG A 14 3.66 0.38 19.99
N GLU A 15 2.69 0.65 20.86
CA GLU A 15 1.38 1.14 20.43
C GLU A 15 1.51 2.59 19.94
N VAL A 16 1.08 2.84 18.70
CA VAL A 16 0.94 4.21 18.18
C VAL A 16 -0.39 4.74 18.68
N GLN A 17 -0.37 5.50 19.77
CA GLN A 17 -1.58 6.12 20.30
C GLN A 17 -2.08 7.22 19.36
N GLY A 18 -3.34 7.11 18.91
CA GLY A 18 -4.10 8.23 18.35
C GLY A 18 -4.33 8.26 16.83
N GLU A 19 -3.70 7.38 16.05
CA GLU A 19 -3.93 7.33 14.60
C GLU A 19 -4.59 6.01 14.19
N VAL A 20 -5.87 6.08 13.81
CA VAL A 20 -6.56 4.97 13.16
C VAL A 20 -6.54 5.22 11.67
N PHE A 21 -6.09 4.21 10.92
CA PHE A 21 -6.10 4.26 9.46
C PHE A 21 -7.13 3.26 8.92
N GLN A 22 -7.94 3.71 7.97
CA GLN A 22 -8.63 2.82 7.06
C GLN A 22 -7.68 2.46 5.93
N VAL A 23 -7.49 1.16 5.69
CA VAL A 23 -6.70 0.68 4.56
C VAL A 23 -7.64 0.26 3.44
N THR A 24 -7.43 0.82 2.26
CA THR A 24 -8.15 0.47 1.04
C THR A 24 -7.18 -0.10 0.03
N HIS A 25 -7.54 -1.22 -0.60
CA HIS A 25 -6.81 -1.77 -1.72
C HIS A 25 -7.31 -1.15 -3.02
N ARG A 26 -6.40 -0.56 -3.80
CA ARG A 26 -6.70 -0.04 -5.14
C ARG A 26 -5.95 -0.87 -6.17
N ILE A 27 -6.72 -1.65 -6.92
CA ILE A 27 -6.20 -2.53 -7.98
C ILE A 27 -6.25 -1.76 -9.29
N LEU A 28 -5.08 -1.53 -9.90
CA LEU A 28 -4.93 -0.85 -11.18
C LEU A 28 -4.48 -1.87 -12.23
N GLN A 29 -5.26 -2.02 -13.31
CA GLN A 29 -4.85 -2.73 -14.51
C GLN A 29 -4.40 -1.70 -15.55
N ILE A 30 -3.13 -1.77 -15.95
CA ILE A 30 -2.46 -0.72 -16.71
C ILE A 30 -1.84 -1.38 -17.95
N PRO A 31 -2.12 -0.87 -19.16
CA PRO A 31 -1.36 -1.27 -20.35
C PRO A 31 0.14 -1.04 -20.12
N GLN A 32 0.97 -2.02 -20.44
CA GLN A 32 2.41 -1.95 -20.13
C GLN A 32 3.09 -0.74 -20.79
N GLU A 33 2.66 -0.36 -22.00
CA GLU A 33 3.15 0.84 -22.68
C GLU A 33 2.90 2.12 -21.88
N VAL A 34 1.72 2.25 -21.25
CA VAL A 34 1.36 3.39 -20.40
C VAL A 34 2.21 3.39 -19.13
N TYR A 35 2.38 2.22 -18.51
CA TYR A 35 3.19 2.07 -17.30
C TYR A 35 4.64 2.50 -17.53
N LEU A 36 5.26 1.99 -18.60
CA LEU A 36 6.63 2.33 -18.98
C LEU A 36 6.78 3.79 -19.42
N GLN A 37 5.75 4.38 -20.05
CA GLN A 37 5.78 5.79 -20.44
C GLN A 37 5.77 6.71 -19.22
N VAL A 38 4.96 6.41 -18.20
CA VAL A 38 4.92 7.18 -16.95
C VAL A 38 6.24 7.09 -16.20
N LEU A 39 6.84 5.88 -16.17
CA LEU A 39 8.08 5.61 -15.45
C LEU A 39 9.34 5.65 -16.33
N LYS A 40 9.29 6.35 -17.47
CA LYS A 40 10.37 6.35 -18.48
C LYS A 40 11.73 6.85 -17.95
N GLU A 41 11.73 7.66 -16.89
CA GLU A 41 12.94 8.22 -16.27
C GLU A 41 13.50 7.31 -15.15
N HIS A 42 12.81 6.20 -14.83
CA HIS A 42 13.25 5.24 -13.82
C HIS A 42 14.16 4.18 -14.44
N GLU A 43 15.33 3.96 -13.82
CA GLU A 43 16.26 2.90 -14.21
C GLU A 43 15.65 1.49 -14.01
N ALA A 44 14.80 1.33 -12.98
CA ALA A 44 14.12 0.09 -12.65
C ALA A 44 12.60 0.30 -12.50
N PRO A 45 11.83 0.40 -13.60
CA PRO A 45 10.41 0.75 -13.57
C PRO A 45 9.53 -0.31 -12.89
N PHE A 46 10.00 -1.55 -12.74
CA PHE A 46 9.29 -2.63 -12.05
C PHE A 46 9.72 -2.80 -10.58
N SER A 47 10.50 -1.86 -10.04
CA SER A 47 10.83 -1.84 -8.60
C SER A 47 9.61 -1.42 -7.77
N GLU A 48 9.59 -1.80 -6.49
CA GLU A 48 8.53 -1.37 -5.55
C GLU A 48 8.43 0.16 -5.47
N MET A 49 9.58 0.85 -5.47
CA MET A 49 9.64 2.32 -5.42
C MET A 49 9.01 2.96 -6.66
N ALA A 50 9.31 2.45 -7.85
CA ALA A 50 8.72 2.97 -9.10
C ALA A 50 7.21 2.66 -9.17
N ALA A 51 6.78 1.49 -8.69
CA ALA A 51 5.37 1.14 -8.59
C ALA A 51 4.61 2.06 -7.60
N GLN A 52 5.22 2.39 -6.45
CA GLN A 52 4.68 3.37 -5.51
C GLN A 52 4.55 4.76 -6.14
N GLU A 53 5.57 5.21 -6.87
CA GLU A 53 5.53 6.51 -7.56
C GLU A 53 4.45 6.55 -8.65
N PHE A 54 4.27 5.48 -9.43
CA PHE A 54 3.17 5.39 -10.38
C PHE A 54 1.81 5.59 -9.68
N VAL A 55 1.61 4.90 -8.56
CA VAL A 55 0.38 5.02 -7.76
C VAL A 55 0.23 6.45 -7.23
N GLU A 56 1.29 7.07 -6.74
CA GLU A 56 1.26 8.46 -6.25
C GLU A 56 0.83 9.44 -7.34
N GLN A 57 1.43 9.34 -8.53
CA GLN A 57 1.05 10.17 -9.67
C GLN A 57 -0.41 9.93 -10.09
N TYR A 58 -0.87 8.66 -10.06
CA TYR A 58 -2.26 8.32 -10.37
C TYR A 58 -3.25 8.89 -9.34
N LEU A 59 -2.93 8.83 -8.04
CA LEU A 59 -3.75 9.40 -6.97
C LEU A 59 -3.81 10.92 -7.07
N ALA A 60 -2.67 11.57 -7.33
CA ALA A 60 -2.61 13.00 -7.57
C ALA A 60 -3.50 13.42 -8.76
N TRP A 61 -3.47 12.66 -9.86
CA TRP A 61 -4.36 12.88 -11.00
C TRP A 61 -5.84 12.70 -10.65
N CYS A 62 -6.18 11.75 -9.77
CA CYS A 62 -7.52 11.57 -9.22
C CYS A 62 -7.95 12.65 -8.21
N ASN A 63 -7.08 13.62 -7.90
CA ASN A 63 -7.24 14.59 -6.81
C ASN A 63 -7.43 13.93 -5.43
N ASP A 64 -6.80 12.78 -5.24
CA ASP A 64 -6.83 11.97 -4.02
C ASP A 64 -5.49 12.13 -3.27
N THR A 65 -5.35 13.24 -2.53
CA THR A 65 -4.10 13.62 -1.86
C THR A 65 -4.02 13.21 -0.39
N GLY A 66 -5.10 12.63 0.15
CA GLY A 66 -5.21 12.26 1.57
C GLY A 66 -4.73 10.84 1.90
N GLY A 67 -4.43 10.03 0.88
CA GLY A 67 -4.00 8.65 1.05
C GLY A 67 -2.48 8.51 1.21
N LEU A 68 -2.04 7.81 2.26
CA LEU A 68 -0.64 7.38 2.38
C LEU A 68 -0.46 6.02 1.73
N ILE A 69 0.40 5.95 0.73
CA ILE A 69 0.70 4.71 0.01
C ILE A 69 1.55 3.81 0.90
N GLY A 70 1.11 2.55 1.05
CA GLY A 70 1.85 1.49 1.72
C GLY A 70 2.58 0.60 0.72
N MET A 71 2.57 -0.70 0.99
CA MET A 71 3.12 -1.69 0.06
C MET A 71 2.29 -1.70 -1.23
N VAL A 72 2.99 -1.73 -2.37
CA VAL A 72 2.39 -1.92 -3.68
C VAL A 72 2.90 -3.22 -4.24
N ARG A 73 1.99 -4.17 -4.47
CA ARG A 73 2.34 -5.42 -5.15
C ARG A 73 2.21 -5.20 -6.65
N ILE A 74 3.22 -5.66 -7.39
CA ILE A 74 3.23 -5.66 -8.85
C ILE A 74 3.09 -7.10 -9.38
N ASP A 75 2.25 -7.28 -10.39
CA ASP A 75 2.12 -8.51 -11.17
C ASP A 75 2.11 -8.12 -12.65
N THR A 76 2.91 -8.80 -13.47
CA THR A 76 3.01 -8.55 -14.91
C THR A 76 2.46 -9.76 -15.66
N ARG A 77 1.50 -9.52 -16.55
CA ARG A 77 0.86 -10.57 -17.35
C ARG A 77 0.69 -10.08 -18.77
N ASP A 78 1.35 -10.74 -19.70
CA ASP A 78 1.37 -10.38 -21.11
C ASP A 78 1.74 -8.88 -21.27
N ASP A 79 0.85 -8.08 -21.88
CA ASP A 79 1.02 -6.64 -22.09
C ASP A 79 0.34 -5.77 -21.02
N THR A 80 0.04 -6.34 -19.84
CA THR A 80 -0.63 -5.64 -18.73
C THR A 80 0.18 -5.71 -17.44
N VAL A 81 0.28 -4.56 -16.77
CA VAL A 81 0.80 -4.44 -15.40
C VAL A 81 -0.38 -4.29 -14.44
N VAL A 82 -0.39 -5.10 -13.40
CA VAL A 82 -1.36 -5.02 -12.31
C VAL A 82 -0.67 -4.52 -11.05
N LEU A 83 -1.13 -3.39 -10.53
CA LEU A 83 -0.71 -2.89 -9.23
C LEU A 83 -1.84 -3.10 -8.23
N ASP A 84 -1.52 -3.71 -7.09
CA ASP A 84 -2.39 -3.74 -5.92
C ASP A 84 -1.76 -2.87 -4.83
N ALA A 85 -2.29 -1.66 -4.68
CA ALA A 85 -1.77 -0.66 -3.75
C ALA A 85 -2.62 -0.60 -2.48
N ALA A 86 -1.98 -0.82 -1.33
CA ALA A 86 -2.58 -0.57 -0.03
C ALA A 86 -2.46 0.92 0.33
N ILE A 87 -3.59 1.64 0.36
CA ILE A 87 -3.63 3.08 0.65
C ILE A 87 -4.27 3.30 2.02
N ARG A 88 -3.59 4.04 2.89
CA ARG A 88 -4.01 4.32 4.26
C ARG A 88 -4.61 5.72 4.33
N TYR A 89 -5.85 5.82 4.74
CA TYR A 89 -6.53 7.08 5.01
C TYR A 89 -6.67 7.25 6.50
N ARG A 90 -6.25 8.40 7.02
CA ARG A 90 -6.55 8.74 8.42
C ARG A 90 -8.06 8.82 8.58
N ILE A 91 -8.59 8.08 9.53
CA ILE A 91 -10.01 8.15 9.91
C ILE A 91 -10.14 8.65 11.33
N ASN A 92 -11.30 9.21 11.65
CA ASN A 92 -11.65 9.48 13.04
C ASN A 92 -11.77 8.11 13.76
N PRO A 93 -11.14 7.91 14.92
CA PRO A 93 -11.29 6.68 15.70
C PRO A 93 -12.75 6.31 16.03
N LEU A 94 -13.67 7.28 16.03
CA LEU A 94 -15.12 7.06 16.20
C LEU A 94 -15.79 6.38 14.99
N ASP A 95 -15.20 6.46 13.80
CA ASP A 95 -15.67 5.82 12.56
C ASP A 95 -15.12 4.40 12.39
N ARG A 96 -14.41 3.88 13.41
CA ARG A 96 -13.82 2.54 13.37
C ARG A 96 -14.96 1.50 13.26
N PRO A 97 -15.01 0.66 12.21
CA PRO A 97 -15.94 -0.46 12.20
C PRO A 97 -15.59 -1.39 13.38
N SER A 98 -16.52 -1.49 14.34
CA SER A 98 -16.38 -2.40 15.46
C SER A 98 -16.44 -3.82 14.93
N CYS A 99 -15.46 -4.64 15.30
CA CYS A 99 -15.51 -6.07 15.07
C CYS A 99 -16.69 -6.63 15.88
N GLN A 100 -17.87 -6.78 15.25
CA GLN A 100 -18.93 -7.57 15.84
C GLN A 100 -18.52 -9.02 15.68
N ARG A 101 -18.13 -9.64 16.80
CA ARG A 101 -17.99 -11.09 16.88
C ARG A 101 -19.42 -11.64 16.89
N GLU A 102 -19.86 -12.15 15.74
CA GLU A 102 -20.97 -13.12 15.71
C GLU A 102 -20.53 -14.44 16.35
#